data_AF-B7II73-F1
#
_entry.id   AF-B7II73-F1
#
_cell.length_a   1.000
_cell.length_b   1.000
_cell.length_c   1.000
_cell.angle_alpha   90.00
_cell.angle_beta   90.00
_cell.angle_gamma   90.00
#
_symmetry.space_group_name_H-M   'P 1'
#
loop_
_entity.id
_entity.type
_entity.pdbx_description
1 polymer ?
#
loop_
_entity_poly.entity_id
_entity_poly.type
_entity_poly.pdbx_seq_one_letter_code
_entity_poly.pdbx_strand_id
1 'polypeptide(L)'
;MILWQSDGILLISGTVSVYNSTSSTESITIQIVGATTNIFTVFPGNTISYTGKNLQSVSIINITSNPSLYLEGKYCCEFTCCL
;
A
#
# COMPACT_ATOMS: atom_id res chain seq x y z
N MET A 1 2.17 -1.51 -9.37
CA MET A 1 0.97 -0.64 -9.48
C MET A 1 1.05 0.41 -8.38
N ILE A 2 0.99 1.71 -8.72
CA ILE A 2 1.04 2.79 -7.73
C ILE A 2 -0.38 3.04 -7.21
N LEU A 3 -0.54 3.04 -5.89
CA LEU A 3 -1.81 3.38 -5.23
C LEU A 3 -1.86 4.86 -4.85
N TRP A 4 -0.72 5.39 -4.42
CA TRP A 4 -0.57 6.79 -4.05
C TRP A 4 0.90 7.22 -4.15
N GLN A 5 1.14 8.50 -4.45
CA GLN A 5 2.46 9.12 -4.50
C GLN A 5 2.36 10.58 -4.03
N SER A 6 3.34 11.04 -3.25
CA SER A 6 3.46 12.44 -2.85
C SER A 6 4.02 13.32 -3.97
N ASP A 7 3.89 14.63 -3.82
CA ASP A 7 4.50 15.63 -4.69
C ASP A 7 6.02 15.83 -4.45
N GLY A 8 6.56 15.19 -3.41
CA GLY A 8 7.95 15.34 -2.98
C GLY A 8 8.27 16.66 -2.26
N ILE A 9 7.28 17.52 -2.04
CA ILE A 9 7.43 18.84 -1.42
C ILE A 9 6.86 18.80 0.00
N LEU A 10 5.64 18.31 0.15
CA LEU A 10 4.95 18.28 1.43
C LEU A 10 5.42 17.11 2.30
N LEU A 11 5.64 17.40 3.59
CA LEU A 11 5.94 16.37 4.59
C LEU A 11 4.64 15.70 5.03
N ILE A 12 4.38 14.53 4.46
CA ILE A 12 3.17 13.76 4.72
C ILE A 12 3.44 12.71 5.79
N SER A 13 2.63 12.69 6.83
CA SER A 13 2.59 11.62 7.82
C SER A 13 1.19 11.05 7.87
N GLY A 14 1.02 9.79 8.29
CA GLY A 14 -0.30 9.22 8.35
C GLY A 14 -0.32 7.71 8.38
N THR A 15 -1.52 7.16 8.22
CA THR A 15 -1.79 5.73 8.24
C THR A 15 -2.22 5.27 6.86
N VAL A 16 -1.56 4.22 6.37
CA VAL A 16 -1.92 3.52 5.15
C VAL A 16 -2.46 2.15 5.55
N SER A 17 -3.70 1.87 5.16
CA SER A 17 -4.33 0.56 5.36
C SER A 17 -4.65 -0.06 4.02
N VAL A 18 -4.31 -1.34 3.86
CA VAL A 18 -4.62 -2.07 2.63
C VAL A 18 -5.20 -3.43 2.96
N TYR A 19 -6.37 -3.70 2.39
CA TYR A 19 -7.12 -4.94 2.50
C TYR A 19 -7.03 -5.71 1.18
N ASN A 20 -6.68 -6.99 1.28
CA ASN A 20 -6.76 -7.92 0.18
C ASN A 20 -8.06 -8.73 0.32
N SER A 21 -8.92 -8.68 -0.70
CA SER A 21 -10.24 -9.34 -0.67
C SER A 21 -10.12 -10.85 -0.47
N THR A 22 -11.13 -11.46 0.15
CA THR A 22 -11.27 -12.92 0.21
C THR A 22 -11.48 -13.54 -1.18
N SER A 23 -11.93 -12.75 -2.16
CA SER A 23 -12.08 -13.17 -3.55
C SER A 23 -10.75 -13.25 -4.32
N SER A 24 -9.68 -12.65 -3.80
CA SER A 24 -8.37 -12.67 -4.44
C SER A 24 -7.78 -14.08 -4.46
N THR A 25 -7.15 -14.44 -5.58
CA THR A 25 -6.52 -15.76 -5.75
C THR A 25 -5.15 -15.85 -5.09
N GLU A 26 -4.52 -14.71 -4.79
CA GLU A 26 -3.14 -14.63 -4.31
C GLU A 26 -2.92 -13.51 -3.28
N SER A 27 -1.82 -13.61 -2.55
CA SER A 27 -1.34 -12.50 -1.70
C SER A 27 -0.81 -11.34 -2.53
N ILE A 28 -0.88 -10.13 -1.98
CA ILE A 28 -0.28 -8.93 -2.59
C ILE A 28 0.91 -8.45 -1.77
N THR A 29 1.99 -8.05 -2.45
CA THR A 29 3.13 -7.42 -1.80
C THR A 29 3.03 -5.91 -1.94
N ILE A 30 3.06 -5.19 -0.82
CA ILE A 30 2.92 -3.74 -0.77
C ILE A 30 4.22 -3.13 -0.28
N GLN A 31 4.70 -2.13 -1.00
CA GLN A 31 5.80 -1.29 -0.61
C GLN A 31 5.26 0.07 -0.18
N ILE A 32 5.62 0.48 1.04
CA ILE A 32 5.37 1.82 1.57
C ILE A 32 6.72 2.49 1.78
N VAL A 33 6.97 3.55 1.01
CA VAL A 33 8.18 4.36 1.10
C VAL A 33 7.86 5.59 1.94
N GLY A 34 8.61 5.77 3.03
CA GLY A 34 8.56 6.98 3.83
C GLY A 34 9.94 7.31 4.39
N ALA A 35 10.02 7.70 5.67
CA ALA A 35 11.31 7.79 6.38
C ALA A 35 12.11 6.48 6.32
N THR A 36 11.41 5.34 6.28
CA THR A 36 11.98 4.02 6.00
C THR A 36 11.11 3.33 4.96
N THR A 37 11.72 2.53 4.07
CA THR A 37 10.99 1.67 3.15
C THR A 37 10.55 0.39 3.87
N ASN A 38 9.25 0.13 3.87
CA ASN A 38 8.66 -1.06 4.46
C ASN A 38 7.96 -1.89 3.38
N ILE A 39 8.08 -3.21 3.47
CA ILE A 39 7.45 -4.17 2.55
C ILE A 39 6.59 -5.13 3.35
N PHE A 40 5.34 -5.29 2.92
CA PHE A 40 4.35 -6.13 3.59
C PHE A 40 3.74 -7.11 2.59
N THR A 41 3.40 -8.31 3.06
CA THR A 41 2.59 -9.26 2.31
C THR A 41 1.19 -9.31 2.93
N VAL A 42 0.16 -9.09 2.11
CA VAL A 42 -1.24 -9.10 2.53
C VAL A 42 -1.94 -10.30 1.90
N PHE A 43 -2.25 -11.30 2.70
CA PHE A 43 -2.99 -12.48 2.25
C PHE A 43 -4.48 -12.17 2.01
N PRO A 44 -5.17 -12.92 1.13
CA PRO A 44 -6.61 -12.80 0.95
C PRO A 44 -7.37 -12.85 2.28
N GLY A 45 -8.32 -11.92 2.46
CA GLY A 45 -9.08 -11.75 3.69
C GLY A 45 -8.42 -10.94 4.79
N ASN A 46 -7.18 -10.49 4.62
CA ASN A 46 -6.44 -9.73 5.64
C ASN A 46 -6.26 -8.26 5.26
N THR A 47 -6.07 -7.45 6.31
CA THR A 47 -5.71 -6.03 6.23
C THR A 47 -4.35 -5.83 6.89
N ILE A 48 -3.49 -5.03 6.27
CA ILE A 48 -2.34 -4.42 6.95
C ILE A 48 -2.62 -2.95 7.18
N SER A 49 -2.07 -2.41 8.27
CA SER A 49 -2.08 -0.99 8.56
C SER A 49 -0.68 -0.57 8.99
N TYR A 50 -0.20 0.54 8.42
CA TYR A 50 1.12 1.10 8.71
C TYR A 50 0.99 2.60 8.94
N THR A 51 1.45 3.07 10.10
CA THR A 51 1.56 4.50 10.40
C THR A 51 3.01 4.94 10.26
N GLY A 52 3.25 5.95 9.43
CA GLY A 52 4.58 6.44 9.11
C GLY A 52 4.66 7.95 8.99
N LYS A 53 5.90 8.44 8.86
CA LYS A 53 6.25 9.84 8.60
C LYS A 53 7.04 9.97 7.32
N ASN A 54 7.06 11.17 6.75
CA ASN A 54 7.72 11.49 5.48
C ASN A 54 7.33 10.51 4.37
N LEU A 55 6.05 10.13 4.31
CA LEU A 55 5.51 9.18 3.33
C LEU A 55 5.67 9.76 1.92
N GLN A 56 6.17 8.94 1.01
CA GLN A 56 6.49 9.30 -0.37
C GLN A 56 5.66 8.51 -1.39
N SER A 57 5.45 7.22 -1.16
CA SER A 57 4.66 6.39 -2.08
C SER A 57 4.13 5.13 -1.43
N VAL A 58 2.98 4.67 -1.94
CA VAL A 58 2.39 3.36 -1.65
C VAL A 58 2.18 2.64 -2.98
N SER A 59 2.75 1.45 -3.12
CA SER A 59 2.62 0.67 -4.34
C SER A 59 2.47 -0.82 -4.06
N ILE A 60 1.73 -1.50 -4.93
CA ILE A 60 1.75 -2.96 -5.01
C ILE A 60 2.90 -3.34 -5.96
N ILE A 61 3.81 -4.16 -5.47
CA ILE A 61 4.99 -4.64 -6.19
C ILE A 61 4.88 -6.15 -6.45
N ASN A 62 5.76 -6.68 -7.31
CA ASN A 62 5.86 -8.11 -7.61
C ASN A 62 4.56 -8.76 -8.10
N ILE A 63 3.73 -8.00 -8.84
CA ILE A 63 2.54 -8.57 -9.49
C ILE A 63 3.00 -9.43 -10.67
N THR A 64 2.94 -10.75 -10.50
CA THR A 64 3.27 -11.70 -11.56
C THR A 64 2.23 -11.61 -12.68
N SER A 65 2.67 -11.57 -13.93
CA SER A 65 1.76 -11.66 -15.07
C SER A 65 1.29 -13.11 -15.24
N ASN A 66 0.16 -13.44 -14.62
CA ASN A 66 -0.50 -14.73 -14.74
C ASN A 66 -1.97 -14.49 -15.14
N PRO A 67 -2.46 -15.06 -16.26
CA PRO A 67 -3.83 -14.85 -16.74
C PRO A 67 -4.92 -15.37 -15.78
N SER A 68 -4.57 -16.26 -14.84
CA SER A 68 -5.49 -16.75 -13.80
C SER A 68 -5.45 -15.93 -12.51
N LEU A 69 -4.61 -14.89 -12.44
CA LEU A 69 -4.49 -14.02 -11.27
C LEU A 69 -5.69 -13.07 -11.19
N TYR A 70 -6.44 -13.16 -10.10
CA TYR A 70 -7.45 -12.17 -9.75
C TYR A 70 -7.08 -11.51 -8.42
N LEU A 71 -6.94 -10.19 -8.44
CA LEU A 71 -6.64 -9.37 -7.27
C LEU A 71 -7.72 -8.32 -7.11
N GLU A 72 -8.38 -8.34 -5.96
CA GLU A 72 -9.37 -7.35 -5.57
C GLU A 72 -9.04 -6.87 -4.16
N GLY A 73 -9.22 -5.59 -3.88
CA GLY A 73 -8.89 -5.04 -2.59
C GLY A 73 -9.35 -3.62 -2.40
N LYS A 74 -9.06 -3.09 -1.22
CA LYS A 74 -9.34 -1.71 -0.83
C LYS A 74 -8.10 -1.13 -0.17
N TYR A 75 -7.85 0.16 -0.39
CA TYR A 75 -6.83 0.88 0.35
C TYR A 75 -7.42 2.17 0.90
N CYS A 76 -6.94 2.58 2.07
CA CYS A 76 -7.25 3.85 2.69
C CYS A 76 -5.95 4.53 3.11
N CYS A 77 -5.87 5.82 2.82
CA CYS A 77 -4.75 6.66 3.19
C CYS A 77 -5.28 7.84 4.01
N GLU A 78 -4.98 7.84 5.30
CA GLU A 78 -5.35 8.91 6.23
C GLU A 78 -4.11 9.74 6.51
N PHE A 79 -4.02 10.89 5.84
CA PHE A 79 -2.84 11.74 5.86
C PHE A 79 -3.05 13.01 6.67
N THR A 80 -2.01 13.35 7.42
CA THR A 80 -1.80 14.66 8.02
C THR A 80 -0.66 15.33 7.28
N CYS A 81 -0.93 16.52 6.76
CA CYS A 81 0.08 17.38 6.14
C CYS A 81 0.43 18.51 7.11
N CYS A 82 1.72 18.72 7.34
CA CYS A 82 2.21 19.93 8.00
C CYS A 82 2.74 20.87 6.91
N LEU A 83 2.21 22.09 6.87
CA LEU A 83 2.68 23.19 6.02
C LEU A 83 3.75 24.00 6.74
#